data_AF-A0A2V9BDW4-F1
#
_entry.id   AF-A0A2V9BDW4-F1
#
_cell.length_a   1.000
_cell.length_b   1.000
_cell.length_c   1.000
_cell.angle_alpha   90.00
_cell.angle_beta   90.00
_cell.angle_gamma   90.00
#
_symmetry.space_group_name_H-M   'P 1'
#
loop_
_entity.id
_entity.type
_entity.pdbx_description
1 polymer ?
#
loop_
_entity_poly.entity_id
_entity_poly.type
_entity_poly.pdbx_seq_one_letter_code
_entity_poly.pdbx_strand_id
1 'polypeptide(L)'
;MKINSIHRTAALFVALAMVVPVFAKPLTKTINISQPAKVGKASLAAGEYQLSIDGSKATVQKGKNTVAESEGRWEEREAKSQYTFVFAE
;
A
#
# COMPACT_ATOMS: atom_id res chain seq x y z
N MET A 1 -47.26 -15.07 21.78
CA MET A 1 -45.80 -14.89 22.00
C MET A 1 -45.08 -15.03 20.65
N LYS A 2 -44.90 -13.93 19.89
CA LYS A 2 -44.37 -13.94 18.51
C LYS A 2 -43.48 -12.71 18.29
N ILE A 3 -42.28 -12.69 18.88
CA ILE A 3 -41.26 -11.64 18.62
C ILE A 3 -39.83 -12.23 18.48
N ASN A 4 -39.58 -13.49 18.88
CA ASN A 4 -38.21 -14.04 18.97
C ASN A 4 -37.51 -14.38 17.63
N SER A 5 -38.18 -14.30 16.48
CA SER A 5 -37.61 -14.75 15.20
C SER A 5 -36.74 -13.69 14.49
N ILE A 6 -37.07 -12.40 14.67
CA ILE A 6 -36.43 -11.30 13.92
C ILE A 6 -35.01 -11.00 14.44
N HIS A 7 -34.74 -11.28 15.72
CA HIS A 7 -33.42 -11.05 16.31
C HIS A 7 -32.34 -12.02 15.81
N ARG A 8 -32.73 -13.22 15.34
CA ARG A 8 -31.77 -14.22 14.84
C ARG A 8 -31.24 -13.90 13.44
N THR A 9 -32.05 -13.31 12.57
CA THR A 9 -31.61 -12.91 11.23
C THR A 9 -30.77 -11.64 11.25
N ALA A 10 -31.07 -10.68 12.13
CA ALA A 10 -30.24 -9.47 12.29
C ALA A 10 -28.80 -9.80 12.75
N ALA A 11 -28.65 -10.77 13.65
CA ALA A 11 -27.32 -11.21 14.12
C ALA A 11 -26.46 -11.83 13.00
N LEU A 12 -27.08 -12.55 12.06
CA LEU A 12 -26.35 -13.17 10.94
C LEU A 12 -25.79 -12.13 9.95
N PHE A 13 -26.52 -11.03 9.72
CA PHE A 13 -26.05 -9.92 8.88
C PHE A 13 -24.88 -9.15 9.50
N VAL A 14 -24.91 -8.94 10.83
CA VAL A 14 -23.79 -8.32 11.55
C VAL A 14 -22.54 -9.21 11.49
N ALA A 15 -22.68 -10.52 11.63
CA ALA A 15 -21.55 -11.46 11.51
C ALA A 15 -20.94 -11.46 10.11
N LEU A 16 -21.74 -11.37 9.04
CA LEU A 16 -21.24 -11.34 7.66
C LEU A 16 -20.51 -10.02 7.33
N ALA A 17 -20.94 -8.90 7.92
CA ALA A 17 -20.27 -7.60 7.77
C ALA A 17 -18.87 -7.55 8.41
N MET A 18 -18.56 -8.43 9.37
CA MET A 18 -17.23 -8.53 9.99
C MET A 18 -16.22 -9.33 9.16
N VAL A 19 -16.66 -10.03 8.10
CA VAL A 19 -15.79 -10.87 7.25
C VAL A 19 -15.34 -10.14 5.99
N VAL A 20 -15.67 -8.86 5.81
CA VAL A 20 -15.22 -8.11 4.64
C VAL A 20 -13.71 -7.87 4.81
N PRO A 21 -12.85 -8.45 3.95
CA PRO A 21 -11.42 -8.15 4.01
C PRO A 21 -11.24 -6.64 3.86
N VAL A 22 -10.59 -6.03 4.84
CA VAL A 22 -10.17 -4.63 4.79
C VAL A 22 -9.07 -4.53 3.73
N PHE A 23 -9.46 -4.48 2.46
CA PHE A 23 -8.59 -4.07 1.38
C PHE A 23 -8.27 -2.60 1.63
N ALA A 24 -7.09 -2.34 2.20
CA ALA A 24 -6.59 -1.00 2.35
C ALA A 24 -6.59 -0.32 0.97
N LYS A 25 -7.17 0.88 0.87
CA LYS A 25 -7.16 1.64 -0.38
C LYS A 25 -5.70 1.84 -0.83
N PRO A 26 -5.39 1.67 -2.13
CA PRO A 26 -4.03 1.86 -2.61
C PRO A 26 -3.51 3.24 -2.20
N LEU A 27 -2.34 3.26 -1.57
CA LEU A 27 -1.70 4.50 -1.16
C LEU A 27 -0.92 5.05 -2.34
N THR A 28 -1.38 6.18 -2.88
CA THR A 28 -0.68 6.87 -3.95
C THR A 28 -0.03 8.15 -3.45
N LYS A 29 1.28 8.28 -3.65
CA LYS A 29 2.08 9.44 -3.26
C LYS A 29 3.05 9.84 -4.35
N THR A 30 3.12 11.12 -4.63
CA THR A 30 4.17 11.68 -5.48
C THR A 30 5.46 11.77 -4.68
N ILE A 31 6.54 11.22 -5.24
CA ILE A 31 7.89 11.27 -4.70
C ILE A 31 8.81 11.96 -5.70
N ASN A 32 9.68 12.83 -5.20
CA ASN A 32 10.74 13.43 -5.99
C ASN A 32 12.05 12.72 -5.69
N ILE A 33 12.64 12.13 -6.73
CA ILE A 33 13.92 11.46 -6.66
C ILE A 33 14.99 12.46 -7.11
N SER A 34 15.84 12.91 -6.18
CA SER A 34 16.86 13.93 -6.46
C SER A 34 18.07 13.39 -7.21
N GLN A 35 18.36 12.10 -7.09
CA GLN A 35 19.51 11.41 -7.70
C GLN A 35 19.08 10.04 -8.21
N PRO A 36 19.72 9.49 -9.26
CA PRO A 36 19.36 8.18 -9.78
C PRO A 36 19.29 7.12 -8.67
N ALA A 37 18.15 6.45 -8.55
CA ALA A 37 17.87 5.50 -7.48
C ALA A 37 17.38 4.17 -8.05
N LYS A 38 17.76 3.06 -7.43
CA LYS A 38 17.26 1.74 -7.81
C LYS A 38 16.02 1.39 -7.01
N VAL A 39 14.95 1.02 -7.71
CA VAL A 39 13.72 0.48 -7.11
C VAL A 39 13.48 -0.90 -7.69
N GLY A 40 13.62 -1.92 -6.84
CA GLY A 40 13.62 -3.32 -7.26
C GLY A 40 14.75 -3.58 -8.27
N LYS A 41 14.38 -3.96 -9.50
CA LYS A 41 15.33 -4.22 -10.60
C LYS A 41 15.53 -3.02 -11.52
N ALA A 42 14.76 -1.95 -11.36
CA ALA A 42 14.77 -0.79 -12.26
C ALA A 42 15.65 0.34 -11.70
N SER A 43 16.49 0.92 -12.56
CA SER A 43 17.16 2.19 -12.26
C SER A 43 16.25 3.35 -12.66
N LEU A 44 15.84 4.15 -11.69
CA LEU A 44 15.09 5.38 -11.88
C LEU A 44 16.07 6.54 -11.99
N ALA A 45 15.89 7.39 -12.99
CA ALA A 45 16.62 8.65 -13.09
C ALA A 45 16.10 9.66 -12.05
N ALA A 46 16.82 10.76 -11.85
CA ALA A 46 16.30 11.87 -11.06
C ALA A 46 15.04 12.46 -11.73
N GLY A 47 14.04 12.77 -10.92
CA GLY A 47 12.78 13.35 -11.37
C GLY A 47 11.59 13.02 -10.47
N GLU A 48 10.42 13.46 -10.93
CA GLU A 48 9.14 13.26 -10.24
C GLU A 48 8.50 11.93 -10.67
N TYR A 49 8.06 11.17 -9.67
CA TYR A 49 7.41 9.87 -9.84
C TYR A 49 6.22 9.73 -8.92
N GLN A 50 5.26 8.89 -9.32
CA GLN A 50 4.11 8.52 -8.51
C GLN A 50 4.31 7.10 -7.97
N LEU A 51 4.44 6.97 -6.66
CA LEU A 51 4.50 5.69 -5.96
C LEU A 51 3.08 5.29 -5.57
N SER A 52 2.63 4.12 -6.02
CA SER A 52 1.36 3.52 -5.63
C SER A 52 1.62 2.18 -4.94
N ILE A 53 1.15 2.03 -3.70
CA ILE A 53 1.27 0.81 -2.92
C ILE A 53 -0.11 0.19 -2.74
N ASP A 54 -0.32 -0.98 -3.32
CA ASP A 54 -1.53 -1.79 -3.22
C ASP A 54 -1.21 -3.10 -2.49
N GLY A 55 -1.59 -3.21 -1.22
CA GLY A 55 -1.26 -4.36 -0.38
C GLY A 55 0.24 -4.63 -0.34
N SER A 56 0.67 -5.77 -0.88
CA SER A 56 2.07 -6.20 -0.93
C SER A 56 2.84 -5.72 -2.17
N LYS A 57 2.23 -4.90 -3.03
CA LYS A 57 2.81 -4.49 -4.30
C LYS A 57 3.02 -2.98 -4.32
N ALA A 58 4.26 -2.55 -4.52
CA ALA A 58 4.61 -1.17 -4.77
C ALA A 58 4.93 -0.97 -6.26
N THR A 59 4.30 0.02 -6.87
CA THR A 59 4.51 0.40 -8.27
C THR A 59 4.98 1.85 -8.32
N VAL A 60 5.98 2.12 -9.16
CA VAL A 60 6.44 3.47 -9.46
C VAL A 60 6.04 3.81 -10.87
N GLN A 61 5.37 4.94 -11.04
CA GLN A 61 4.87 5.44 -12.30
C GLN A 61 5.52 6.78 -12.65
N LYS A 62 5.78 7.00 -13.93
CA LYS A 62 6.16 8.30 -14.48
C LYS A 62 5.10 8.71 -15.50
N GLY A 63 4.23 9.63 -15.12
CA GLY A 63 3.04 9.95 -15.90
C GLY A 63 2.11 8.75 -16.00
N LYS A 64 1.86 8.24 -17.22
CA LYS A 64 0.97 7.08 -17.46
C LYS A 64 1.68 5.72 -17.49
N ASN A 65 3.02 5.71 -17.42
CA ASN A 65 3.81 4.50 -17.58
C ASN A 65 4.32 4.00 -16.23
N THR A 66 4.11 2.72 -15.93
CA THR A 66 4.78 2.03 -14.82
C THR A 66 6.23 1.77 -15.19
N VAL A 67 7.15 2.29 -14.37
CA VAL A 67 8.61 2.26 -14.61
C VAL A 67 9.34 1.32 -13.65
N ALA A 68 8.73 0.99 -12.51
CA ALA A 68 9.26 -0.02 -11.59
C ALA A 68 8.11 -0.69 -10.83
N GLU A 69 8.32 -1.95 -10.47
CA GLU A 69 7.44 -2.71 -9.60
C GLU A 69 8.30 -3.44 -8.58
N SER A 70 7.86 -3.44 -7.33
CA SER A 70 8.50 -4.12 -6.23
C SER A 70 7.44 -4.82 -5.40
N GLU A 71 7.67 -6.08 -5.09
CA GLU A 71 6.91 -6.78 -4.05
C GLU A 71 7.51 -6.42 -2.68
N GLY A 72 6.66 -6.30 -1.68
CA GLY A 72 7.02 -5.93 -0.32
C GLY A 72 6.07 -6.54 0.70
N ARG A 73 6.53 -6.67 1.94
CA ARG A 73 5.71 -7.10 3.07
C ARG A 73 5.60 -5.94 4.04
N TRP A 74 4.41 -5.72 4.58
CA TRP A 74 4.24 -4.78 5.68
C TRP A 74 4.84 -5.40 6.94
N GLU A 75 5.80 -4.69 7.52
CA GLU A 75 6.33 -5.01 8.84
C GLU A 75 5.79 -4.00 9.83
N GLU A 76 5.18 -4.51 10.91
CA GLU A 76 4.84 -3.67 12.04
C GLU A 76 6.13 -3.23 12.73
N ARG A 77 6.27 -1.91 12.94
CA ARG A 77 7.43 -1.33 13.61
C ARG A 77 6.98 -0.23 14.55
N GLU A 78 7.64 -0.13 15.70
CA GLU A 78 7.33 0.89 16.72
C GLU A 78 7.66 2.32 16.26
N ALA A 79 8.56 2.47 15.28
CA ALA A 79 8.92 3.76 14.71
C ALA A 79 9.22 3.66 13.21
N LYS A 80 9.08 4.78 12.50
CA LYS A 80 9.51 4.89 11.09
C LYS A 80 11.01 4.66 10.99
N SER A 81 11.45 3.98 9.94
CA SER A 81 12.87 3.71 9.70
C SER A 81 13.67 5.01 9.61
N GLN A 82 14.82 5.06 10.29
CA GLN A 82 15.76 6.16 10.10
C GLN A 82 16.46 5.98 8.76
N TYR A 83 16.23 6.92 7.83
CA TYR A 83 16.85 6.90 6.51
C TYR A 83 18.27 7.45 6.63
N THR A 84 19.27 6.59 6.46
CA THR A 84 20.66 7.03 6.25
C THR A 84 20.91 7.06 4.74
N PHE A 85 21.07 8.25 4.17
CA PHE A 85 21.53 8.41 2.79
C PHE A 85 23.06 8.33 2.80
N VAL A 86 23.61 7.29 2.18
CA VAL A 86 25.06 7.18 1.96
C VAL A 86 25.31 7.66 0.54
N PHE A 87 25.96 8.82 0.39
CA PHE A 87 26.45 9.26 -0.91
C PHE A 87 27.62 8.35 -1.29
N ALA A 88 27.55 7.73 -2.47
CA ALA A 88 28.72 7.08 -3.07
C ALA A 88 29.49 8.14 -3.85
N GLU A 89 30.76 8.32 -3.49
CA GLU A 89 31.75 9.18 -4.16
C GLU A 89 32.27 8.52 -5.45
#